data_AF-A0A8H7G3H6-F1
#
_entry.id   AF-A0A8H7G3H6-F1
#
_cell.length_a   1.000
_cell.length_b   1.000
_cell.length_c   1.000
_cell.angle_alpha   90.00
_cell.angle_beta   90.00
_cell.angle_gamma   90.00
#
_symmetry.space_group_name_H-M   'P 1'
#
loop_
_entity.id
_entity.type
_entity.pdbx_description
1 polymer ?
#
loop_
_entity_poly.entity_id
_entity_poly.type
_entity_poly.pdbx_seq_one_letter_code
_entity_poly.pdbx_strand_id
1 'polypeptide(L)'
;METASPTKHGKFRPRLLDLALSNSSDQIKSTTSRAFQLLSAADTAQTTTMPALTELITLKGIGPASASLLLSVYAPEEVPFFSDEAFRWVMFDEPASGKGGRGWDRGIKYDKKEYEAYSVRVKEIVERLRAGNGENEESMIGAKEVEMVGWVLGLERAVLGNPGEEAKEASSSVGKKGEVEKGKPKDKNKRTVQEVAEVADPEGEGPRRSKRPRK
;
A
#
# COMPACT_ATOMS: atom_id res chain seq x y z
N MET A 1 -10.03 -28.68 -0.27
CA MET A 1 -10.58 -27.33 -0.02
C MET A 1 -9.40 -26.45 0.33
N GLU A 2 -8.94 -25.72 -0.67
CA GLU A 2 -7.73 -24.90 -0.65
C GLU A 2 -8.02 -23.62 0.13
N THR A 3 -7.29 -23.40 1.22
CA THR A 3 -7.41 -22.19 2.02
C THR A 3 -6.63 -21.08 1.31
N ALA A 4 -7.33 -20.28 0.50
CA ALA A 4 -6.82 -18.99 0.07
C ALA A 4 -6.37 -18.22 1.31
N SER A 5 -5.07 -17.94 1.44
CA SER A 5 -4.56 -17.12 2.53
C SER A 5 -5.17 -15.74 2.41
N PRO A 6 -5.83 -15.20 3.46
CA PRO A 6 -6.36 -13.85 3.42
C PRO A 6 -5.20 -12.90 3.15
N THR A 7 -5.27 -12.13 2.07
CA THR A 7 -4.38 -10.99 1.87
C THR A 7 -4.51 -10.13 3.12
N LYS A 8 -3.44 -10.03 3.91
CA LYS A 8 -3.44 -9.22 5.14
C LYS A 8 -3.71 -7.77 4.73
N HIS A 9 -4.96 -7.36 4.84
CA HIS A 9 -5.43 -6.05 4.39
C HIS A 9 -4.70 -4.93 5.14
N GLY A 10 -3.74 -4.30 4.46
CA GLY A 10 -3.10 -3.06 4.85
C GLY A 10 -2.56 -2.97 6.29
N LYS A 11 -2.14 -1.78 6.67
CA LYS A 11 -1.81 -1.47 8.06
C LYS A 11 -3.11 -1.34 8.85
N PHE A 12 -3.30 -2.12 9.91
CA PHE A 12 -4.46 -1.99 10.80
C PHE A 12 -4.52 -0.58 11.40
N ARG A 13 -5.68 0.09 11.24
CA ARG A 13 -5.92 1.47 11.70
C ARG A 13 -7.26 1.56 12.43
N PRO A 14 -7.31 1.21 13.73
CA PRO A 14 -8.58 1.02 14.46
C PRO A 14 -9.45 2.28 14.53
N ARG A 15 -8.85 3.47 14.56
CA ARG A 15 -9.58 4.75 14.64
C ARG A 15 -9.94 5.37 13.28
N LEU A 16 -9.54 4.74 12.17
CA LEU A 16 -9.69 5.36 10.85
C LEU A 16 -11.18 5.53 10.48
N LEU A 17 -11.98 4.50 10.76
CA LEU A 17 -13.41 4.52 10.48
C LEU A 17 -14.11 5.59 11.34
N ASP A 18 -13.81 5.64 12.64
CA ASP A 18 -14.39 6.65 13.55
C ASP A 18 -14.05 8.08 13.11
N LEU A 19 -12.82 8.32 12.63
CA LEU A 19 -12.42 9.61 12.09
C LEU A 19 -13.23 9.97 10.84
N ALA A 20 -13.41 9.02 9.91
CA ALA A 20 -14.19 9.23 8.69
C ALA A 20 -15.67 9.54 9.00
N LEU A 21 -16.27 8.81 9.95
CA LEU A 21 -17.66 9.02 10.39
C LEU A 21 -17.86 10.31 11.17
N SER A 22 -16.80 10.91 11.74
CA SER A 22 -16.88 12.15 12.51
C SER A 22 -17.01 13.43 11.66
N ASN A 23 -16.92 13.33 10.34
CA ASN A 23 -17.14 14.48 9.44
C ASN A 23 -18.65 14.76 9.31
N SER A 24 -19.07 16.01 9.38
CA SER A 24 -20.49 16.34 9.19
C SER A 24 -20.90 16.22 7.72
N SER A 25 -22.20 15.99 7.48
CA SER A 25 -22.75 15.92 6.11
C SER A 25 -22.46 17.19 5.31
N ASP A 26 -22.50 18.37 5.94
CA ASP A 26 -22.19 19.65 5.30
C ASP A 26 -20.70 19.76 4.91
N GLN A 27 -19.79 19.29 5.77
CA GLN A 27 -18.37 19.23 5.44
C GLN A 27 -18.12 18.29 4.27
N ILE A 28 -18.67 17.08 4.31
CA ILE A 28 -18.52 16.10 3.22
C ILE A 28 -19.03 16.69 1.91
N LYS A 29 -20.26 17.23 1.91
CA LYS A 29 -20.88 17.80 0.71
C LYS A 29 -20.10 18.99 0.16
N SER A 30 -19.70 19.92 1.02
CA SER A 30 -18.96 21.12 0.57
C SER A 30 -17.56 20.78 0.05
N THR A 31 -16.80 19.95 0.75
CA THR A 31 -15.45 19.54 0.35
C THR A 31 -15.47 18.71 -0.93
N THR A 32 -16.36 17.72 -1.05
CA THR A 32 -16.47 16.91 -2.29
C THR A 32 -16.93 17.73 -3.48
N SER A 33 -17.90 18.64 -3.30
CA SER A 33 -18.36 19.54 -4.38
C SER A 33 -17.22 20.43 -4.88
N ARG A 34 -16.43 21.03 -3.97
CA ARG A 34 -15.27 21.84 -4.37
C ARG A 34 -14.21 21.02 -5.09
N ALA A 35 -13.91 19.83 -4.61
CA ALA A 35 -12.92 18.95 -5.23
C ALA A 35 -13.32 18.56 -6.68
N PHE A 36 -14.59 18.20 -6.89
CA PHE A 36 -15.10 17.86 -8.23
C PHE A 36 -15.19 19.08 -9.15
N GLN A 37 -15.56 20.24 -8.62
CA GLN A 37 -15.54 21.49 -9.39
C GLN A 37 -14.14 21.83 -9.87
N LEU A 38 -13.12 21.69 -9.01
CA LEU A 38 -11.72 21.89 -9.38
C LEU A 38 -11.32 20.97 -10.55
N LEU A 39 -11.72 19.70 -10.54
CA LEU A 39 -11.45 18.79 -11.66
C LEU A 39 -12.17 19.21 -12.95
N SER A 40 -13.44 19.62 -12.87
CA SER A 40 -14.24 19.98 -14.05
C SER A 40 -13.88 21.34 -14.68
N ALA A 41 -13.17 22.21 -13.95
CA ALA A 41 -12.98 23.60 -14.34
C ALA A 41 -11.73 23.86 -15.21
N ALA A 42 -10.92 22.85 -15.54
CA ALA A 42 -9.68 23.05 -16.28
C ALA A 42 -9.56 22.16 -17.52
N ASP A 43 -8.82 22.68 -18.51
CA ASP A 43 -8.50 21.98 -19.75
C ASP A 43 -7.52 20.81 -19.58
N THR A 44 -6.86 20.68 -18.40
CA THR A 44 -5.91 19.59 -18.14
C THR A 44 -6.02 19.01 -16.72
N ALA A 45 -6.34 17.72 -16.63
CA ALA A 45 -6.48 16.95 -15.40
C ALA A 45 -5.31 17.08 -14.40
N GLN A 46 -4.08 17.20 -14.89
CA GLN A 46 -2.88 17.22 -14.04
C GLN A 46 -2.84 18.44 -13.10
N THR A 47 -3.25 19.59 -13.62
CA THR A 47 -3.17 20.87 -12.90
C THR A 47 -4.20 20.96 -11.77
N THR A 48 -5.27 20.17 -11.87
CA THR A 48 -6.42 20.20 -10.94
C THR A 48 -6.49 19.00 -10.02
N THR A 49 -5.86 17.88 -10.37
CA THR A 49 -5.83 16.67 -9.53
C THR A 49 -5.21 16.93 -8.16
N MET A 50 -4.07 17.60 -8.09
CA MET A 50 -3.40 17.87 -6.81
C MET A 50 -4.17 18.86 -5.91
N PRO A 51 -4.73 19.97 -6.44
CA PRO A 51 -5.68 20.80 -5.71
C PRO A 51 -6.92 20.05 -5.21
N ALA A 52 -7.58 19.27 -6.07
CA ALA A 52 -8.77 18.50 -5.69
C ALA A 52 -8.48 17.46 -4.61
N LEU A 53 -7.33 16.77 -4.70
CA LEU A 53 -6.88 15.87 -3.66
C LEU A 53 -6.60 16.60 -2.35
N THR A 54 -6.00 17.80 -2.42
CA THR A 54 -5.71 18.63 -1.24
C THR A 54 -6.99 19.05 -0.52
N GLU A 55 -8.05 19.34 -1.27
CA GLU A 55 -9.37 19.64 -0.70
C GLU A 55 -9.92 18.41 0.05
N LEU A 56 -9.91 17.23 -0.58
CA LEU A 56 -10.46 16.00 0.03
C LEU A 56 -9.71 15.53 1.29
N ILE A 57 -8.39 15.67 1.35
CA ILE A 57 -7.61 15.26 2.54
C ILE A 57 -7.85 16.15 3.77
N THR A 58 -8.63 17.24 3.64
CA THR A 58 -9.09 18.01 4.81
C THR A 58 -10.13 17.26 5.63
N LEU A 59 -10.82 16.27 5.04
CA LEU A 59 -11.73 15.38 5.75
C LEU A 59 -10.95 14.45 6.68
N LYS A 60 -11.43 14.31 7.91
CA LYS A 60 -10.81 13.41 8.90
C LYS A 60 -10.89 11.97 8.40
N GLY A 61 -9.80 11.23 8.57
CA GLY A 61 -9.74 9.83 8.15
C GLY A 61 -9.61 9.62 6.63
N ILE A 62 -9.54 10.69 5.83
CA ILE A 62 -9.32 10.61 4.38
C ILE A 62 -7.86 10.97 4.09
N GLY A 63 -7.09 9.99 3.61
CA GLY A 63 -5.71 10.19 3.15
C GLY A 63 -5.61 10.24 1.63
N PRO A 64 -4.39 10.41 1.06
CA PRO A 64 -4.18 10.45 -0.38
C PRO A 64 -4.73 9.25 -1.14
N ALA A 65 -4.66 8.03 -0.57
CA ALA A 65 -5.24 6.84 -1.17
C ALA A 65 -6.77 6.94 -1.31
N SER A 66 -7.48 7.24 -0.22
CA SER A 66 -8.95 7.37 -0.27
C SER A 66 -9.40 8.59 -1.07
N ALA A 67 -8.66 9.71 -1.00
CA ALA A 67 -8.96 10.89 -1.80
C ALA A 67 -8.81 10.62 -3.30
N SER A 68 -7.69 10.01 -3.72
CA SER A 68 -7.49 9.65 -5.13
C SER A 68 -8.53 8.65 -5.64
N LEU A 69 -8.99 7.70 -4.80
CA LEU A 69 -10.09 6.81 -5.16
C LEU A 69 -11.39 7.57 -5.45
N LEU A 70 -11.76 8.55 -4.63
CA LEU A 70 -12.96 9.35 -4.87
C LEU A 70 -12.86 10.15 -6.17
N LEU A 71 -11.67 10.67 -6.48
CA LEU A 71 -11.43 11.42 -7.72
C LEU A 71 -11.39 10.50 -8.95
N SER A 72 -10.81 9.30 -8.86
CA SER A 72 -10.76 8.34 -9.97
C SER A 72 -12.13 7.79 -10.32
N VAL A 73 -13.02 7.61 -9.34
CA VAL A 73 -14.42 7.25 -9.62
C VAL A 73 -15.16 8.38 -10.35
N TYR A 74 -14.84 9.64 -10.04
CA TYR A 74 -15.44 10.80 -10.70
C TYR A 74 -14.88 11.02 -12.12
N ALA A 75 -13.58 10.83 -12.32
CA ALA A 75 -12.86 11.07 -13.58
C ALA A 75 -11.89 9.92 -13.90
N PRO A 76 -12.39 8.72 -14.26
CA PRO A 76 -11.59 7.49 -14.40
C PRO A 76 -10.57 7.54 -15.54
N GLU A 77 -10.84 8.32 -16.57
CA GLU A 77 -9.94 8.48 -17.71
C GLU A 77 -8.71 9.34 -17.39
N GLU A 78 -8.81 10.16 -16.34
CA GLU A 78 -7.90 11.27 -16.07
C GLU A 78 -7.14 11.11 -14.75
N VAL A 79 -7.80 10.65 -13.70
CA VAL A 79 -7.25 10.65 -12.35
C VAL A 79 -6.96 9.22 -11.90
N PRO A 80 -5.69 8.85 -11.68
CA PRO A 80 -5.36 7.50 -11.24
C PRO A 80 -5.63 7.30 -9.75
N PHE A 81 -6.22 6.15 -9.39
CA PHE A 81 -6.29 5.67 -8.03
C PHE A 81 -4.91 5.27 -7.50
N PHE A 82 -4.56 5.76 -6.32
CA PHE A 82 -3.34 5.39 -5.61
C PHE A 82 -3.45 3.99 -4.93
N SER A 83 -3.66 2.94 -5.75
CA SER A 83 -3.60 1.54 -5.31
C SER A 83 -2.16 1.04 -5.18
N ASP A 84 -1.96 0.00 -4.37
CA ASP A 84 -0.64 -0.61 -4.16
C ASP A 84 -0.11 -1.21 -5.46
N GLU A 85 -0.93 -1.97 -6.15
CA GLU A 85 -0.57 -2.73 -7.34
C GLU A 85 -0.19 -1.79 -8.49
N ALA A 86 -1.02 -0.79 -8.76
CA ALA A 86 -0.73 0.19 -9.80
C ALA A 86 0.48 1.06 -9.45
N PHE A 87 0.63 1.49 -8.19
CA PHE A 87 1.80 2.25 -7.78
C PHE A 87 3.09 1.45 -7.91
N ARG A 88 3.09 0.18 -7.50
CA ARG A 88 4.26 -0.71 -7.61
C ARG A 88 4.65 -0.92 -9.06
N TRP A 89 3.68 -1.19 -9.93
CA TRP A 89 3.94 -1.34 -11.34
C TRP A 89 4.51 -0.05 -11.95
N VAL A 90 3.87 1.09 -11.70
CA VAL A 90 4.28 2.35 -12.34
C VAL A 90 5.62 2.87 -11.80
N MET A 91 5.88 2.70 -10.50
CA MET A 91 7.02 3.34 -9.82
C MET A 91 8.19 2.40 -9.53
N PHE A 92 7.96 1.09 -9.40
CA PHE A 92 8.95 0.12 -8.91
C PHE A 92 9.26 -1.02 -9.90
N ASP A 93 8.73 -0.99 -11.12
CA ASP A 93 8.96 -2.03 -12.14
C ASP A 93 10.33 -1.93 -12.83
N GLU A 94 11.10 -0.87 -12.58
CA GLU A 94 12.51 -0.86 -12.99
C GLU A 94 13.29 -1.97 -12.27
N PRO A 95 14.07 -2.79 -13.00
CA PRO A 95 14.90 -3.81 -12.37
C PRO A 95 15.84 -3.12 -11.39
N ALA A 96 15.87 -3.61 -10.15
CA ALA A 96 16.67 -3.08 -9.07
C ALA A 96 18.13 -2.86 -9.50
N SER A 97 18.44 -1.67 -10.00
CA SER A 97 19.76 -1.34 -10.52
C SER A 97 20.70 -1.22 -9.32
N GLY A 98 21.51 -2.27 -9.11
CA GLY A 98 22.54 -2.29 -8.08
C GLY A 98 22.05 -2.78 -6.72
N LYS A 99 22.84 -3.71 -6.14
CA LYS A 99 22.78 -4.25 -4.77
C LYS A 99 21.45 -4.05 -4.02
N GLY A 100 20.45 -4.87 -4.38
CA GLY A 100 19.37 -5.23 -3.44
C GLY A 100 18.18 -4.26 -3.36
N GLY A 101 17.75 -3.68 -4.47
CA GLY A 101 16.42 -3.06 -4.52
C GLY A 101 15.33 -4.11 -4.27
N ARG A 102 14.42 -3.82 -3.35
CA ARG A 102 13.28 -4.68 -2.99
C ARG A 102 12.21 -4.79 -4.09
N GLY A 103 12.38 -4.16 -5.26
CA GLY A 103 11.37 -4.15 -6.33
C GLY A 103 9.98 -3.81 -5.80
N TRP A 104 9.01 -4.67 -6.10
CA TRP A 104 7.65 -4.58 -5.57
C TRP A 104 7.52 -4.83 -4.06
N ASP A 105 8.57 -5.20 -3.31
CA ASP A 105 8.56 -5.29 -1.85
C ASP A 105 8.94 -3.98 -1.14
N ARG A 106 9.16 -2.89 -1.91
CA ARG A 106 9.40 -1.55 -1.37
C ARG A 106 8.16 -1.07 -0.61
N GLY A 107 8.35 -0.37 0.52
CA GLY A 107 7.24 0.20 1.26
C GLY A 107 6.63 1.42 0.54
N ILE A 108 5.32 1.55 0.58
CA ILE A 108 4.58 2.73 0.12
C ILE A 108 4.23 3.58 1.34
N LYS A 109 4.49 4.89 1.29
CA LYS A 109 4.21 5.82 2.40
C LYS A 109 2.77 6.35 2.37
N TYR A 110 2.17 6.41 1.18
CA TYR A 110 0.83 6.97 0.94
C TYR A 110 0.75 8.45 1.32
N ASP A 111 1.79 9.21 0.99
CA ASP A 111 1.81 10.65 1.17
C ASP A 111 1.50 11.39 -0.14
N LYS A 112 1.24 12.70 -0.04
CA LYS A 112 0.90 13.54 -1.20
C LYS A 112 2.02 13.58 -2.25
N LYS A 113 3.29 13.46 -1.84
CA LYS A 113 4.43 13.55 -2.75
C LYS A 113 4.57 12.29 -3.59
N GLU A 114 4.37 11.12 -2.97
CA GLU A 114 4.34 9.85 -3.71
C GLU A 114 3.19 9.83 -4.72
N TYR A 115 2.01 10.30 -4.32
CA TYR A 115 0.87 10.39 -5.23
C TYR A 115 1.14 11.33 -6.40
N GLU A 116 1.72 12.51 -6.14
CA GLU A 116 2.06 13.47 -7.20
C GLU A 116 3.01 12.84 -8.24
N ALA A 117 4.11 12.23 -7.77
CA ALA A 117 5.06 11.56 -8.66
C ALA A 117 4.40 10.42 -9.46
N TYR A 118 3.54 9.63 -8.80
CA TYR A 118 2.78 8.57 -9.45
C TYR A 118 1.82 9.10 -10.51
N SER A 119 1.02 10.13 -10.20
CA SER A 119 0.06 10.71 -11.14
C SER A 119 0.75 11.30 -12.38
N VAL A 120 1.95 11.90 -12.22
CA VAL A 120 2.77 12.36 -13.36
C VAL A 120 3.20 11.19 -14.22
N ARG A 121 3.70 10.11 -13.60
CA ARG A 121 4.18 8.95 -14.34
C ARG A 121 3.05 8.20 -15.07
N VAL A 122 1.86 8.10 -14.47
CA VAL A 122 0.68 7.54 -15.15
C VAL A 122 0.34 8.36 -16.39
N LYS A 123 0.33 9.69 -16.28
CA LYS A 123 0.04 10.57 -17.40
C LYS A 123 1.02 10.38 -18.56
N GLU A 124 2.32 10.29 -18.25
CA GLU A 124 3.36 10.01 -19.26
C GLU A 124 3.12 8.67 -19.97
N ILE A 125 2.69 7.63 -19.24
CA ILE A 125 2.34 6.33 -19.82
C ILE A 125 1.14 6.47 -20.76
N VAL A 126 0.07 7.14 -20.29
CA VAL A 126 -1.14 7.38 -21.08
C VAL A 126 -0.83 8.16 -22.36
N GLU A 127 -0.11 9.27 -22.26
CA GLU A 127 0.27 10.11 -23.41
C GLU A 127 1.12 9.32 -24.42
N ARG A 128 2.11 8.55 -23.94
CA ARG A 128 2.95 7.71 -24.80
C ARG A 128 2.14 6.64 -25.53
N LEU A 129 1.22 5.97 -24.84
CA LEU A 129 0.40 4.91 -25.44
C LEU A 129 -0.63 5.47 -26.44
N ARG A 130 -1.22 6.64 -26.13
CA ARG A 130 -2.11 7.34 -27.08
C ARG A 130 -1.37 7.78 -28.34
N ALA A 131 -0.16 8.32 -28.21
CA ALA A 131 0.65 8.71 -29.37
C ALA A 131 1.03 7.53 -30.29
N GLY A 132 1.13 6.31 -29.74
CA GLY A 132 1.46 5.11 -30.49
C GLY A 132 0.29 4.42 -31.19
N ASN A 133 -0.95 4.68 -30.77
CA ASN A 133 -2.14 3.90 -31.17
C ASN A 133 -3.00 4.55 -32.28
N GLY A 134 -2.67 5.76 -32.75
CA GLY A 134 -3.49 6.48 -33.73
C GLY A 134 -4.84 6.97 -33.17
N GLU A 135 -5.60 7.73 -33.96
CA GLU A 135 -6.88 8.36 -33.56
C GLU A 135 -8.08 7.39 -33.52
N ASN A 136 -7.91 6.17 -33.01
CA ASN A 136 -9.03 5.25 -32.81
C ASN A 136 -9.72 5.52 -31.47
N GLU A 137 -10.87 6.20 -31.51
CA GLU A 137 -11.69 6.56 -30.33
C GLU A 137 -12.14 5.35 -29.49
N GLU A 138 -12.28 4.17 -30.09
CA GLU A 138 -12.75 2.94 -29.42
C GLU A 138 -11.69 2.33 -28.47
N SER A 139 -10.48 2.89 -28.43
CA SER A 139 -9.34 2.43 -27.60
C SER A 139 -8.72 3.57 -26.80
N MET A 140 -9.53 4.48 -26.25
CA MET A 140 -9.04 5.55 -25.40
C MET A 140 -8.39 4.96 -24.14
N ILE A 141 -7.07 4.94 -24.12
CA ILE A 141 -6.28 4.49 -22.95
C ILE A 141 -6.32 5.62 -21.92
N GLY A 142 -6.91 5.39 -20.75
CA GLY A 142 -6.97 6.35 -19.65
C GLY A 142 -6.15 5.91 -18.43
N ALA A 143 -6.26 6.69 -17.36
CA ALA A 143 -5.67 6.35 -16.07
C ALA A 143 -6.19 4.99 -15.54
N LYS A 144 -7.48 4.72 -15.72
CA LYS A 144 -8.11 3.45 -15.35
C LYS A 144 -7.46 2.22 -16.00
N GLU A 145 -7.11 2.25 -17.29
CA GLU A 145 -6.48 1.10 -17.96
C GLU A 145 -5.09 0.82 -17.38
N VAL A 146 -4.36 1.88 -17.00
CA VAL A 146 -3.07 1.76 -16.29
C VAL A 146 -3.28 1.09 -14.93
N GLU A 147 -4.33 1.45 -14.19
CA GLU A 147 -4.67 0.79 -12.93
C GLU A 147 -4.99 -0.70 -13.11
N MET A 148 -5.78 -1.04 -14.13
CA MET A 148 -6.16 -2.42 -14.44
C MET A 148 -4.94 -3.29 -14.75
N VAL A 149 -3.96 -2.78 -15.49
CA VAL A 149 -2.70 -3.49 -15.75
C VAL A 149 -1.94 -3.74 -14.45
N GLY A 150 -1.80 -2.70 -13.62
CA GLY A 150 -1.18 -2.82 -12.31
C GLY A 150 -1.83 -3.92 -11.45
N TRP A 151 -3.17 -3.90 -11.38
CA TRP A 151 -3.95 -4.90 -10.66
C TRP A 151 -3.71 -6.33 -11.16
N VAL A 152 -3.77 -6.55 -12.48
CA VAL A 152 -3.55 -7.89 -13.07
C VAL A 152 -2.15 -8.41 -12.76
N LEU A 153 -1.11 -7.57 -12.90
CA LEU A 153 0.27 -7.95 -12.57
C LEU A 153 0.47 -8.22 -11.07
N GLY A 154 -0.22 -7.46 -10.21
CA GLY A 154 -0.24 -7.70 -8.77
C GLY A 154 -0.91 -9.02 -8.40
N LEU A 155 -2.04 -9.32 -9.04
CA LEU A 155 -2.75 -10.58 -8.87
C LEU A 155 -1.90 -11.77 -9.35
N GLU A 156 -1.27 -11.64 -10.52
CA GLU A 156 -0.37 -12.66 -11.07
C GLU A 156 0.76 -12.98 -10.09
N ARG A 157 1.45 -11.96 -9.54
CA ARG A 157 2.48 -12.16 -8.51
C ARG A 157 1.94 -12.80 -7.23
N ALA A 158 0.72 -12.48 -6.82
CA ALA A 158 0.11 -13.04 -5.62
C ALA A 158 -0.29 -14.53 -5.81
N VAL A 159 -0.68 -14.91 -7.03
CA VAL A 159 -1.14 -16.28 -7.35
C VAL A 159 0.01 -17.18 -7.79
N LEU A 160 0.91 -16.70 -8.65
CA LEU A 160 2.01 -17.49 -9.23
C LEU A 160 3.32 -17.35 -8.45
N GLY A 161 3.40 -16.44 -7.49
CA GLY A 161 4.65 -16.12 -6.82
C GLY A 161 5.55 -15.22 -7.67
N ASN A 162 6.70 -14.84 -7.11
CA ASN A 162 7.63 -13.94 -7.77
C ASN A 162 8.52 -14.77 -8.73
N PRO A 163 8.60 -14.47 -10.05
CA PRO A 163 9.45 -15.22 -10.97
C PRO A 163 10.94 -15.25 -10.55
N GLY A 164 11.37 -14.29 -9.72
CA GLY A 164 12.72 -14.23 -9.16
C GLY A 164 12.99 -15.13 -7.95
N GLU A 165 11.97 -15.77 -7.37
CA GLU A 165 12.13 -16.75 -6.27
C GLU A 165 12.29 -18.18 -6.79
N GLU A 166 11.62 -18.55 -7.89
CA GLU A 166 11.79 -19.87 -8.54
C GLU A 166 13.23 -20.08 -9.04
N ALA A 167 13.91 -19.02 -9.50
CA ALA A 167 15.31 -19.06 -9.88
C ALA A 167 16.27 -19.34 -8.69
N LYS A 168 15.87 -19.02 -7.45
CA LYS A 168 16.67 -19.32 -6.26
C LYS A 168 16.45 -20.75 -5.77
N GLU A 169 15.23 -21.27 -5.81
CA GLU A 169 14.95 -22.67 -5.43
C GLU A 169 15.60 -23.67 -6.39
N ALA A 170 15.59 -23.41 -7.70
CA ALA A 170 16.25 -24.24 -8.70
C ALA A 170 17.79 -24.30 -8.53
N SER A 171 18.40 -23.28 -7.90
CA SER A 171 19.84 -23.25 -7.63
C SER A 171 20.24 -23.98 -6.34
N SER A 172 19.29 -24.27 -5.44
CA SER A 172 19.55 -24.88 -4.13
C SER A 172 19.45 -26.40 -4.10
N SER A 173 18.91 -27.02 -5.17
CA SER A 173 18.66 -28.47 -5.23
C SER A 173 19.82 -29.30 -5.81
N VAL A 174 20.90 -28.67 -6.29
CA VAL A 174 22.10 -29.37 -6.81
C VAL A 174 23.25 -29.22 -5.82
N GLY A 175 23.23 -29.99 -4.72
CA GLY A 175 24.34 -29.97 -3.78
C GLY A 175 24.15 -30.77 -2.50
N LYS A 176 23.77 -32.06 -2.58
CA LYS A 176 23.90 -32.95 -1.41
C LYS A 176 24.23 -34.41 -1.79
N LYS A 177 25.52 -34.76 -1.67
CA LYS A 177 26.10 -36.08 -1.35
C LYS A 177 27.51 -35.80 -0.79
N GLY A 178 27.95 -36.29 0.37
CA GLY A 178 27.34 -37.19 1.36
C GLY A 178 28.11 -37.17 2.71
N GLU A 179 27.48 -37.82 3.71
CA GLU A 179 27.96 -38.56 4.91
C GLU A 179 29.32 -38.24 5.58
N VAL A 180 29.47 -38.27 6.91
CA VAL A 180 29.35 -39.46 7.80
C VAL A 180 29.09 -39.08 9.29
N GLU A 181 28.33 -39.92 10.00
CA GLU A 181 28.07 -39.94 11.46
C GLU A 181 29.30 -40.21 12.36
N LYS A 182 29.27 -39.74 13.62
CA LYS A 182 29.51 -40.57 14.82
C LYS A 182 29.22 -39.85 16.16
N GLY A 183 28.39 -40.48 17.01
CA GLY A 183 28.61 -40.63 18.46
C GLY A 183 28.03 -39.61 19.46
N LYS A 184 27.00 -40.01 20.23
CA LYS A 184 26.46 -39.40 21.47
C LYS A 184 27.16 -40.00 22.72
N PRO A 185 27.17 -39.35 23.92
CA PRO A 185 26.05 -39.44 24.90
C PRO A 185 25.78 -38.14 25.71
N LYS A 186 24.52 -37.66 25.91
CA LYS A 186 23.54 -37.89 27.03
C LYS A 186 24.01 -37.60 28.47
N ASP A 187 23.45 -36.55 29.10
CA ASP A 187 22.70 -36.60 30.39
C ASP A 187 21.93 -35.26 30.63
N LYS A 188 20.60 -35.28 30.81
CA LYS A 188 19.80 -35.10 32.07
C LYS A 188 20.10 -33.77 32.81
N ASN A 189 19.15 -32.91 33.17
CA ASN A 189 17.98 -33.19 34.03
C ASN A 189 17.07 -31.95 34.22
N LYS A 190 15.77 -32.24 34.45
CA LYS A 190 14.72 -31.56 35.28
C LYS A 190 14.45 -30.03 35.17
N ARG A 191 13.21 -29.65 34.78
CA ARG A 191 12.01 -29.30 35.61
C ARG A 191 12.22 -28.02 36.45
N THR A 192 11.31 -27.04 36.47
CA THR A 192 9.99 -27.14 37.13
C THR A 192 9.08 -25.95 36.75
N VAL A 193 7.78 -26.23 36.66
CA VAL A 193 6.63 -25.31 36.53
C VAL A 193 6.03 -25.07 37.92
N GLN A 194 5.57 -23.85 38.23
CA GLN A 194 4.49 -23.48 39.19
C GLN A 194 4.25 -21.97 38.97
N GLU A 195 3.12 -21.45 38.45
CA GLU A 195 1.68 -21.54 38.78
C GLU A 195 1.23 -20.69 40.01
N VAL A 196 0.60 -19.55 39.68
CA VAL A 196 -0.60 -18.86 40.22
C VAL A 196 -0.64 -18.31 41.66
N ALA A 197 -0.98 -17.01 41.79
CA ALA A 197 -2.08 -16.51 42.63
C ALA A 197 -2.48 -15.04 42.31
N GLU A 198 -3.77 -14.87 42.02
CA GLU A 198 -4.64 -13.67 42.05
C GLU A 198 -4.76 -13.18 43.53
N VAL A 199 -5.09 -11.94 43.96
CA VAL A 199 -6.31 -11.12 43.80
C VAL A 199 -6.10 -9.70 44.40
N ALA A 200 -6.89 -8.72 43.91
CA ALA A 200 -7.53 -7.57 44.61
C ALA A 200 -6.84 -6.17 44.71
N ASP A 201 -7.52 -5.19 44.09
CA ASP A 201 -7.57 -3.73 44.34
C ASP A 201 -8.28 -3.43 45.70
N PRO A 202 -8.18 -2.24 46.36
CA PRO A 202 -8.57 -0.94 45.77
C PRO A 202 -7.81 0.34 46.23
N GLU A 203 -7.92 1.38 45.38
CA GLU A 203 -8.01 2.83 45.64
C GLU A 203 -6.84 3.63 46.28
N GLY A 204 -6.46 4.75 45.62
CA GLY A 204 -5.81 5.89 46.29
C GLY A 204 -4.87 6.78 45.44
N GLU A 205 -5.39 7.95 45.03
CA GLU A 205 -4.72 9.27 44.93
C GLU A 205 -3.52 9.53 43.98
N GLY A 206 -3.78 10.36 42.95
CA GLY A 206 -3.10 11.65 42.75
C GLY A 206 -1.67 11.73 42.17
N PRO A 207 -1.30 12.84 41.48
CA PRO A 207 -0.38 12.80 40.34
C PRO A 207 1.04 13.28 40.66
N ARG A 208 2.11 12.60 40.18
CA ARG A 208 3.48 13.16 40.18
C ARG A 208 4.31 12.78 38.95
N ARG A 209 4.54 13.81 38.13
CA ARG A 209 5.59 13.98 37.12
C ARG A 209 6.96 14.00 37.79
N SER A 210 7.98 13.25 37.32
CA SER A 210 9.40 13.68 37.36
C SER A 210 10.42 12.61 36.87
N LYS A 211 11.09 12.98 35.76
CA LYS A 211 12.55 12.94 35.44
C LYS A 211 13.34 11.62 35.34
N ARG A 212 13.96 11.45 34.16
CA ARG A 212 15.13 10.61 33.86
C ARG A 212 16.36 11.01 34.69
N PRO A 213 17.24 10.05 35.04
CA PRO A 213 18.68 10.27 35.10
C PRO A 213 19.36 9.70 33.84
N ARG A 214 20.36 10.43 33.35
CA ARG A 214 21.35 9.96 32.36
C ARG A 214 22.37 9.08 33.07
N LYS A 215 22.85 8.05 32.37
CA LYS A 215 24.24 7.62 32.44
C LYS A 215 24.70 7.30 31.02
#